data_AF-A0A7L2QY92-F1
#
_entry.id   AF-A0A7L2QY92-F1
#
_cell.length_a   1.000
_cell.length_b   1.000
_cell.length_c   1.000
_cell.angle_alpha   90.00
_cell.angle_beta   90.00
_cell.angle_gamma   90.00
#
_symmetry.space_group_name_H-M   'P 1'
#
loop_
_entity.id
_entity.type
_entity.pdbx_description
1 polymer ?
#
loop_
_entity_poly.entity_id
_entity_poly.type
_entity_poly.pdbx_seq_one_letter_code
_entity_poly.pdbx_strand_id
1 'polypeptide(L)'
;ALKRALGTAVLRPTGHTGGGCISQGRSYDTDRGRVFVKSNSRSEARRMFEGEMASLEAIWKTQTIKVPKPIKVIDLPGGSTAFVMEHLEMGGLNRHSALLGTQLADLHLHNQKLGEKLKKEGSTVGKGQGQTEVQFVDQFGFHTVTCCGYLPQVGCTSSD
;
A
#
# COMPACT_ATOMS: atom_id res chain seq x y z
N ALA A 1 -9.65 17.05 -12.03
CA ALA A 1 -8.94 16.93 -10.74
C ALA A 1 -7.84 15.87 -10.78
N LEU A 2 -8.15 14.60 -11.10
CA LEU A 2 -7.17 13.50 -11.16
C LEU A 2 -5.91 13.82 -12.01
N LYS A 3 -6.09 14.31 -13.25
CA LYS A 3 -4.98 14.72 -14.14
C LYS A 3 -4.02 15.72 -13.47
N ARG A 4 -4.59 16.77 -12.86
CA ARG A 4 -3.83 17.81 -12.13
C ARG A 4 -3.13 17.22 -10.90
N ALA A 5 -3.83 16.42 -10.12
CA ALA A 5 -3.29 15.82 -8.90
C ALA A 5 -2.13 14.86 -9.17
N LEU A 6 -2.14 14.18 -10.32
CA LEU A 6 -1.04 13.31 -10.75
C LEU A 6 0.09 14.05 -11.50
N GLY A 7 -0.10 15.34 -11.80
CA GLY A 7 0.88 16.12 -12.56
C GLY A 7 1.16 15.54 -13.95
N THR A 8 0.15 14.94 -14.58
CA THR A 8 0.26 14.28 -15.89
C THR A 8 -0.36 15.14 -16.99
N ALA A 9 0.25 15.17 -18.18
CA ALA A 9 -0.34 15.76 -19.38
C ALA A 9 -1.34 14.83 -20.07
N VAL A 10 -1.33 13.54 -19.77
CA VAL A 10 -2.18 12.51 -20.40
C VAL A 10 -2.96 11.72 -19.34
N LEU A 11 -4.25 11.53 -19.55
CA LEU A 11 -5.08 10.68 -18.70
C LEU A 11 -6.15 10.01 -19.56
N ARG A 12 -5.89 8.78 -20.00
CA ARG A 12 -6.79 8.03 -20.89
C ARG A 12 -7.27 6.76 -20.21
N PRO A 13 -8.59 6.54 -20.06
CA PRO A 13 -9.11 5.27 -19.55
C PRO A 13 -8.66 4.11 -20.46
N THR A 14 -8.20 3.00 -19.88
CA THR A 14 -7.72 1.84 -20.66
C THR A 14 -8.80 0.80 -20.94
N GLY A 15 -10.07 1.08 -20.58
CA GLY A 15 -11.18 0.13 -20.63
C GLY A 15 -11.16 -0.94 -19.53
N HIS A 16 -10.05 -1.10 -18.81
CA HIS A 16 -9.96 -2.01 -17.67
C HIS A 16 -10.67 -1.41 -16.46
N THR A 17 -11.80 -2.00 -16.11
CA THR A 17 -12.55 -1.72 -14.88
C THR A 17 -12.38 -2.88 -13.90
N GLY A 18 -11.81 -2.58 -12.74
CA GLY A 18 -11.79 -3.49 -11.59
C GLY A 18 -12.87 -3.05 -10.61
N GLY A 19 -14.07 -3.60 -10.70
CA GLY A 19 -15.12 -3.35 -9.72
C GLY A 19 -14.91 -4.21 -8.48
N GLY A 20 -14.70 -3.61 -7.32
CA GLY A 20 -14.92 -4.27 -6.04
C GLY A 20 -16.33 -3.95 -5.53
N CYS A 21 -16.86 -4.74 -4.59
CA CYS A 21 -18.23 -4.55 -4.07
C CYS A 21 -18.50 -3.12 -3.54
N ILE A 22 -17.47 -2.44 -3.05
CA ILE A 22 -17.57 -1.15 -2.34
C ILE A 22 -17.03 0.03 -3.16
N SER A 23 -16.05 -0.18 -4.03
CA SER A 23 -15.37 0.91 -4.76
C SER A 23 -15.29 0.61 -6.25
N GLN A 24 -15.37 1.67 -7.06
CA GLN A 24 -15.17 1.59 -8.50
C GLN A 24 -13.68 1.69 -8.79
N GLY A 25 -13.09 0.67 -9.40
CA GLY A 25 -11.72 0.68 -9.86
C GLY A 25 -11.61 0.86 -11.37
N ARG A 26 -10.69 1.70 -11.82
CA ARG A 26 -10.42 1.95 -13.23
C ARG A 26 -8.94 2.23 -13.48
N SER A 27 -8.41 1.68 -14.57
CA SER A 27 -7.04 1.93 -15.01
C SER A 27 -6.98 3.10 -16.00
N TYR A 28 -5.91 3.87 -15.92
CA TYR A 28 -5.63 5.00 -16.82
C TYR A 28 -4.19 4.96 -17.34
N ASP A 29 -4.02 5.15 -18.64
CA ASP A 29 -2.73 5.45 -19.24
C ASP A 29 -2.39 6.93 -19.00
N THR A 30 -1.19 7.18 -18.48
CA THR A 30 -0.61 8.51 -18.31
C THR A 30 0.72 8.62 -19.05
N ASP A 31 1.26 9.84 -19.16
CA ASP A 31 2.60 10.08 -19.70
C ASP A 31 3.73 9.63 -18.75
N ARG A 32 3.38 9.15 -17.55
CA ARG A 32 4.30 8.67 -16.50
C ARG A 32 4.12 7.18 -16.18
N GLY A 33 3.41 6.46 -17.03
CA GLY A 33 3.04 5.05 -16.84
C GLY A 33 1.57 4.87 -16.47
N ARG A 34 1.13 3.61 -16.42
CA ARG A 34 -0.26 3.25 -16.14
C ARG A 34 -0.55 3.26 -14.65
N VAL A 35 -1.69 3.81 -14.26
CA VAL A 35 -2.14 3.86 -12.86
C VAL A 35 -3.50 3.16 -12.71
N PHE A 36 -3.74 2.61 -11.52
CA PHE A 36 -5.04 2.12 -11.11
C PHE A 36 -5.65 3.09 -10.10
N VAL A 37 -6.93 3.41 -10.27
CA VAL A 37 -7.65 4.37 -9.44
C VAL A 37 -8.89 3.72 -8.86
N LYS A 38 -8.96 3.63 -7.53
CA LYS A 38 -10.19 3.32 -6.80
C LYS A 38 -10.91 4.61 -6.47
N SER A 39 -12.23 4.66 -6.62
CA SER A 39 -13.06 5.82 -6.26
C SER A 39 -14.31 5.40 -5.50
N ASN A 40 -14.73 6.24 -4.56
CA ASN A 40 -15.90 6.02 -3.71
C ASN A 40 -16.48 7.38 -3.26
N SER A 41 -17.81 7.50 -3.27
CA SER A 41 -18.55 8.73 -2.96
C SER A 41 -19.03 8.84 -1.50
N ARG A 42 -18.82 7.83 -0.66
CA ARG A 42 -19.19 7.89 0.76
C ARG A 42 -18.21 8.77 1.54
N SER A 43 -18.70 9.43 2.57
CA SER A 43 -17.92 10.31 3.47
C SER A 43 -16.73 9.60 4.12
N GLU A 44 -16.87 8.31 4.42
CA GLU A 44 -15.85 7.49 5.09
C GLU A 44 -14.76 7.00 4.13
N ALA A 45 -14.93 7.21 2.81
CA ALA A 45 -14.01 6.73 1.78
C ALA A 45 -12.59 7.26 1.98
N ARG A 46 -12.45 8.51 2.43
CA ARG A 46 -11.15 9.10 2.68
C ARG A 46 -10.36 8.35 3.74
N ARG A 47 -10.94 8.15 4.92
CA ARG A 47 -10.30 7.39 6.00
C ARG A 47 -9.96 5.97 5.55
N MET A 48 -10.90 5.30 4.88
CA MET A 48 -10.68 3.95 4.34
C MET A 48 -9.49 3.90 3.38
N PHE A 49 -9.39 4.85 2.45
CA PHE A 49 -8.31 4.91 1.47
C PHE A 49 -6.97 5.36 2.07
N GLU A 50 -6.95 6.24 3.07
CA GLU A 50 -5.72 6.61 3.78
C GLU A 50 -5.16 5.40 4.55
N GLY A 51 -6.02 4.61 5.19
CA GLY A 51 -5.64 3.34 5.81
C GLY A 51 -5.14 2.29 4.80
N GLU A 52 -5.81 2.16 3.65
CA GLU A 52 -5.34 1.27 2.58
C GLU A 52 -3.98 1.72 2.02
N MET A 53 -3.77 3.02 1.84
CA MET A 53 -2.50 3.58 1.40
C MET A 53 -1.38 3.26 2.39
N ALA A 54 -1.59 3.49 3.69
CA ALA A 54 -0.60 3.21 4.72
C ALA A 54 -0.26 1.71 4.85
N SER A 55 -1.25 0.83 4.71
CA SER A 55 -1.02 -0.62 4.73
C SER A 55 -0.25 -1.11 3.51
N LEU A 56 -0.56 -0.62 2.30
CA LEU A 56 0.20 -0.93 1.10
C LEU A 56 1.64 -0.39 1.16
N GLU A 57 1.84 0.82 1.70
CA GLU A 57 3.16 1.40 1.93
C GLU A 57 4.00 0.51 2.84
N ALA A 58 3.42 0.02 3.94
CA ALA A 58 4.11 -0.87 4.87
C ALA A 58 4.53 -2.19 4.21
N ILE A 59 3.63 -2.85 3.46
CA ILE A 59 3.96 -4.09 2.74
C ILE A 59 5.03 -3.82 1.67
N TRP A 60 4.88 -2.75 0.89
CA TRP A 60 5.82 -2.37 -0.16
C TRP A 60 7.23 -2.16 0.41
N LYS A 61 7.37 -1.48 1.55
CA LYS A 61 8.67 -1.25 2.21
C LYS A 61 9.39 -2.53 2.64
N THR A 62 8.67 -3.62 2.90
CA THR A 62 9.31 -4.90 3.24
C THR A 62 10.12 -5.50 2.09
N GLN A 63 9.80 -5.12 0.84
CA GLN A 63 10.39 -5.68 -0.38
C GLN A 63 10.31 -7.22 -0.47
N THR A 64 9.31 -7.83 0.17
CA THR A 64 9.14 -9.29 0.24
C THR A 64 8.20 -9.83 -0.85
N ILE A 65 7.02 -9.22 -0.99
CA ILE A 65 5.97 -9.60 -1.93
C ILE A 65 5.59 -8.42 -2.82
N LYS A 66 5.23 -8.70 -4.07
CA LYS A 66 4.77 -7.68 -5.01
C LYS A 66 3.38 -7.16 -4.59
N VAL A 67 3.29 -5.85 -4.39
CA VAL A 67 2.03 -5.12 -4.15
C VAL A 67 1.98 -3.88 -5.05
N PRO A 68 0.79 -3.33 -5.37
CA PRO A 68 0.70 -2.06 -6.08
C PRO A 68 1.36 -0.96 -5.26
N LYS A 69 2.32 -0.22 -5.85
CA LYS A 69 2.90 0.93 -5.18
C LYS A 69 1.83 2.01 -4.94
N PRO A 70 1.56 2.43 -3.69
CA PRO A 70 0.64 3.53 -3.41
C PRO A 70 1.20 4.85 -3.98
N ILE A 71 0.32 5.71 -4.50
CA ILE A 71 0.72 7.02 -5.05
C ILE A 71 0.11 8.16 -4.24
N LYS A 72 -1.22 8.20 -4.06
CA LYS A 72 -1.90 9.23 -3.24
C LYS A 72 -3.40 8.97 -3.08
N VAL A 73 -3.97 9.53 -2.02
CA VAL A 73 -5.41 9.74 -1.82
C VAL A 73 -5.77 11.18 -2.16
N ILE A 74 -6.83 11.40 -2.94
CA ILE A 74 -7.27 12.73 -3.38
C ILE A 74 -8.78 12.85 -3.36
N ASP A 75 -9.28 14.06 -3.10
CA ASP A 75 -10.69 14.38 -3.27
C ASP A 75 -10.98 14.80 -4.72
N LEU A 76 -12.09 14.29 -5.25
CA LEU A 76 -12.61 14.59 -6.57
C LEU A 76 -13.80 15.55 -6.46
N PRO A 77 -14.07 16.35 -7.52
CA PRO A 77 -15.29 17.14 -7.61
C PRO A 77 -16.53 16.26 -7.43
N GLY A 78 -17.55 16.79 -6.74
CA GLY A 78 -18.76 16.03 -6.41
C GLY A 78 -18.66 15.18 -5.15
N GLY A 79 -17.68 15.44 -4.28
CA GLY A 79 -17.59 14.85 -2.94
C GLY A 79 -17.08 13.40 -2.89
N SER A 80 -16.56 12.87 -4.01
CA SER A 80 -15.98 11.53 -4.05
C SER A 80 -14.50 11.56 -3.71
N THR A 81 -13.99 10.52 -3.06
CA THR A 81 -12.55 10.33 -2.83
C THR A 81 -12.00 9.29 -3.78
N ALA A 82 -10.74 9.45 -4.20
CA ALA A 82 -10.01 8.49 -5.00
C ALA A 82 -8.67 8.11 -4.39
N PHE A 83 -8.32 6.84 -4.49
CA PHE A 83 -7.02 6.29 -4.17
C PHE A 83 -6.31 5.84 -5.45
N VAL A 84 -5.15 6.43 -5.72
CA VAL A 84 -4.32 6.15 -6.89
C VAL A 84 -3.12 5.31 -6.49
N MET A 85 -2.87 4.26 -7.26
CA MET A 85 -1.75 3.33 -7.09
C MET A 85 -1.20 2.87 -8.45
N GLU A 86 -0.07 2.18 -8.43
CA GLU A 86 0.47 1.48 -9.59
C GLU A 86 -0.57 0.55 -10.22
N HIS A 87 -0.62 0.50 -11.55
CA HIS A 87 -1.34 -0.55 -12.25
C HIS A 87 -0.51 -1.82 -12.32
N LEU A 88 -1.05 -2.92 -11.78
CA LEU A 88 -0.47 -4.25 -11.97
C LEU A 88 -1.12 -4.95 -13.15
N GLU A 89 -0.31 -5.42 -14.08
CA GLU A 89 -0.74 -6.38 -15.10
C GLU A 89 -0.95 -7.75 -14.42
N MET A 90 -2.20 -8.06 -14.10
CA MET A 90 -2.56 -9.29 -13.40
C MET A 90 -2.64 -10.46 -14.38
N GLY A 91 -1.95 -11.56 -14.05
CA GLY A 91 -1.98 -12.81 -14.79
C GLY A 91 -2.28 -14.01 -13.90
N GLY A 92 -2.39 -15.20 -14.49
CA GLY A 92 -2.62 -16.43 -13.74
C GLY A 92 -1.44 -16.78 -12.82
N LEU A 93 -1.74 -17.22 -11.59
CA LEU A 93 -0.72 -17.57 -10.59
C LEU A 93 -0.21 -19.00 -10.69
N ASN A 94 -0.74 -19.84 -11.59
CA ASN A 94 -0.45 -21.28 -11.62
C ASN A 94 1.04 -21.63 -11.65
N ARG A 95 1.87 -20.85 -12.37
CA ARG A 95 3.32 -21.07 -12.46
C ARG A 95 4.12 -20.39 -11.34
N HIS A 96 3.48 -19.55 -10.54
CA HIS A 96 4.12 -18.68 -9.55
C HIS A 96 3.60 -18.91 -8.13
N SER A 97 2.71 -19.87 -7.90
CA SER A 97 2.09 -20.15 -6.61
C SER A 97 3.10 -20.50 -5.52
N ALA A 98 4.11 -21.32 -5.85
CA ALA A 98 5.19 -21.65 -4.92
C ALA A 98 6.00 -20.42 -4.52
N LEU A 99 6.39 -19.59 -5.49
CA LEU A 99 7.11 -18.34 -5.24
C LEU A 99 6.29 -17.37 -4.38
N LEU A 100 4.99 -17.23 -4.69
CA LEU A 100 4.07 -16.43 -3.89
C LEU A 100 4.04 -16.92 -2.43
N GLY A 101 3.96 -18.24 -2.22
CA GLY A 101 4.01 -18.85 -0.88
C GLY A 101 5.29 -18.49 -0.13
N THR A 102 6.45 -18.59 -0.78
CA THR A 102 7.74 -18.20 -0.19
C THR A 102 7.78 -16.71 0.16
N GLN A 103 7.40 -15.83 -0.77
CA GLN A 103 7.39 -14.38 -0.55
C GLN A 103 6.43 -13.96 0.57
N LEU A 104 5.29 -14.63 0.68
CA LEU A 104 4.34 -14.39 1.76
C LEU A 104 4.87 -14.86 3.12
N ALA A 105 5.57 -15.99 3.17
CA ALA A 105 6.25 -16.44 4.39
C ALA A 105 7.37 -15.45 4.79
N ASP A 106 8.11 -14.92 3.83
CA ASP A 106 9.12 -13.90 4.09
C ASP A 106 8.51 -12.59 4.61
N LEU A 107 7.34 -12.18 4.09
CA LEU A 107 6.57 -11.05 4.62
C LEU A 107 6.23 -11.28 6.10
N HIS A 108 5.69 -12.45 6.46
CA HIS A 108 5.32 -12.77 7.83
C HIS A 108 6.52 -12.76 8.79
N LEU A 109 7.67 -13.27 8.34
CA LEU A 109 8.89 -13.35 9.15
C LEU A 109 9.71 -12.05 9.16
N HIS A 110 9.36 -11.05 8.34
CA HIS A 110 10.17 -9.86 8.11
C HIS A 110 10.52 -9.12 9.41
N ASN A 111 9.51 -8.78 10.23
CA ASN A 111 9.75 -8.05 11.48
C ASN A 111 10.56 -8.86 12.50
N GLN A 112 10.31 -10.18 12.58
CA GLN A 112 11.10 -11.06 13.45
C GLN A 112 12.58 -11.06 13.04
N LYS A 113 12.87 -11.20 11.75
CA LYS A 113 14.23 -11.18 11.20
C LYS A 113 14.93 -9.84 11.48
N LEU A 114 14.21 -8.71 11.40
CA LEU A 114 14.74 -7.39 11.78
C LEU A 114 15.12 -7.34 13.26
N GLY A 115 14.26 -7.82 14.16
CA GLY A 115 14.54 -7.86 15.59
C GLY A 115 15.74 -8.74 15.95
N GLU A 116 15.87 -9.90 15.31
CA GLU A 116 17.04 -10.78 15.47
C GLU A 116 18.33 -10.12 14.96
N LYS A 117 18.28 -9.40 13.83
CA LYS A 117 19.41 -8.66 13.29
C LYS A 117 19.87 -7.55 14.23
N LEU A 118 18.94 -6.75 14.77
CA LEU A 118 19.26 -5.68 15.73
C LEU A 118 19.89 -6.22 17.01
N LYS A 119 19.38 -7.34 17.55
CA LYS A 119 19.99 -7.99 18.73
C LYS A 119 21.44 -8.40 18.47
N LYS A 120 21.73 -8.98 17.30
CA LYS A 120 23.09 -9.38 16.89
C LYS A 120 24.03 -8.17 16.72
N GLU A 121 23.54 -7.11 16.10
CA GLU A 121 24.31 -5.87 15.91
C GLU A 121 24.59 -5.16 17.24
N GLY A 122 23.61 -5.07 18.14
CA GLY A 122 23.79 -4.51 19.49
C GLY A 122 24.77 -5.28 20.37
N SER A 123 25.02 -6.56 20.05
CA SER A 123 26.00 -7.40 20.75
C SER A 123 27.43 -7.26 20.21
N THR A 124 27.64 -6.47 19.14
CA THR A 124 28.95 -6.28 18.50
C THR A 124 29.44 -4.83 18.70
N VAL A 125 30.48 -4.63 19.51
CA VAL A 125 31.10 -3.31 19.71
C VAL A 125 31.84 -2.89 18.43
N GLY A 126 31.46 -1.76 17.82
CA GLY A 126 32.22 -1.10 16.75
C GLY A 126 31.57 -0.99 15.35
N LYS A 127 30.30 -1.40 15.16
CA LYS A 127 29.59 -1.15 13.89
C LYS A 127 28.79 0.15 13.94
N GLY A 128 29.11 1.08 13.02
CA GLY A 128 28.34 2.30 12.79
C GLY A 128 26.92 2.02 12.32
N GLN A 129 26.02 2.97 12.56
CA GLN A 129 24.59 2.88 12.24
C GLN A 129 24.38 2.68 10.73
N GLY A 130 24.22 1.42 10.31
CA GLY A 130 23.76 1.09 8.97
C GLY A 130 22.29 1.49 8.85
N GLN A 131 22.02 2.66 8.27
CA GLN A 131 20.69 3.18 8.02
C GLN A 131 19.91 2.22 7.10
N THR A 132 19.17 1.29 7.69
CA THR A 132 18.08 0.60 6.98
C THR A 132 16.82 1.39 7.31
N GLU A 133 16.11 1.89 6.30
CA GLU A 133 14.89 2.71 6.48
C GLU A 133 13.75 1.99 7.21
N VAL A 134 13.79 0.65 7.26
CA VAL A 134 12.78 -0.17 7.94
C VAL A 134 13.31 -0.63 9.30
N GLN A 135 12.67 -0.13 10.36
CA GLN A 135 13.01 -0.45 11.75
C GLN A 135 12.15 -1.60 12.27
N PHE A 136 12.73 -2.42 13.15
CA PHE A 136 11.97 -3.37 13.96
C PHE A 136 10.90 -2.64 14.78
N VAL A 137 9.71 -3.22 14.83
CA VAL A 137 8.62 -2.75 15.69
C VAL A 137 8.27 -3.81 16.73
N ASP A 138 8.15 -3.40 17.99
CA ASP A 138 7.72 -4.25 19.10
C ASP A 138 6.20 -4.20 19.32
N GLN A 139 5.55 -3.13 18.87
CA GLN A 139 4.11 -2.95 18.87
C GLN A 139 3.56 -2.92 17.44
N PHE A 140 2.60 -3.79 17.18
CA PHE A 140 1.93 -3.84 15.88
C PHE A 140 0.82 -2.80 15.82
N GLY A 141 0.76 -2.09 14.71
CA GLY A 141 -0.30 -1.15 14.43
C GLY A 141 0.05 -0.18 13.32
N PHE A 142 -0.96 0.52 12.83
CA PHE A 142 -0.78 1.62 11.89
C PHE A 142 -0.96 2.95 12.62
N HIS A 143 -0.20 3.95 12.17
CA HIS A 143 -0.34 5.36 12.62
C HIS A 143 -1.65 6.01 12.12
N THR A 144 -2.41 5.32 11.27
CA THR A 144 -3.68 5.78 10.72
C THR A 144 -4.70 4.65 10.79
N VAL A 145 -5.98 5.01 10.79
CA VAL A 145 -7.08 4.06 10.88
C VAL A 145 -7.16 3.19 9.63
N THR A 146 -6.87 1.90 9.76
CA THR A 146 -7.18 0.92 8.71
C THR A 146 -8.62 0.43 8.82
N CYS A 147 -9.21 0.01 7.70
CA CYS A 147 -10.62 -0.36 7.64
C CYS A 147 -10.83 -1.68 6.89
N CYS A 148 -11.79 -2.49 7.35
CA CYS A 148 -12.39 -3.58 6.58
C CYS A 148 -13.71 -3.09 5.98
N GLY A 149 -13.69 -2.74 4.69
CA GLY A 149 -14.76 -1.92 4.11
C GLY A 149 -14.81 -0.57 4.83
N TYR A 150 -15.94 -0.25 5.47
CA TYR A 150 -16.09 0.99 6.25
C TYR A 150 -15.85 0.83 7.75
N LEU A 151 -15.62 -0.40 8.21
CA LEU A 151 -15.44 -0.71 9.63
C LEU A 151 -13.98 -0.48 10.03
N PRO A 152 -13.70 0.43 10.98
CA PRO A 152 -12.36 0.59 11.53
C PRO A 152 -11.84 -0.72 12.13
N GLN A 153 -10.58 -1.05 11.87
CA GLN A 153 -9.92 -2.20 12.47
C GLN A 153 -9.25 -1.80 13.78
N VAL A 154 -9.31 -2.68 14.78
CA VAL A 154 -8.60 -2.53 16.05
C VAL A 154 -7.09 -2.68 15.83
N GLY A 155 -6.29 -1.84 16.48
CA GLY A 155 -4.81 -1.88 16.38
C GLY A 155 -4.17 -0.63 15.76
N CYS A 156 -4.89 0.49 15.65
CA CYS A 156 -4.25 1.76 15.29
C CYS A 156 -3.66 2.37 16.56
N THR A 157 -2.36 2.64 16.56
CA THR A 157 -1.70 3.30 17.68
C THR A 157 -2.01 4.79 17.58
N SER A 158 -3.02 5.24 18.33
CA SER A 158 -3.23 6.67 18.54
C SER A 158 -1.96 7.22 19.18
N SER A 159 -1.27 8.13 18.50
CA SER A 159 -0.33 9.01 19.18
C SER A 159 -1.20 10.04 19.89
N ASP A 160 -1.36 9.90 21.21
CA ASP A 160 -1.85 10.99 22.07
C ASP A 160 -0.81 12.13 22.12
#